data_AF-A0A382I3S7-F1
#
_entry.id   AF-A0A382I3S7-F1
#
_cell.length_a   1.000
_cell.length_b   1.000
_cell.length_c   1.000
_cell.angle_alpha   90.00
_cell.angle_beta   90.00
_cell.angle_gamma   90.00
#
_symmetry.space_group_name_H-M   'P 1'
#
loop_
_entity.id
_entity.type
_entity.pdbx_description
1 polymer ?
#
loop_
_entity_poly.entity_id
_entity_poly.type
_entity_poly.pdbx_seq_one_letter_code
_entity_poly.pdbx_strand_id
1 'polypeptide(L)'
;MFQYAHGRIMAEEDPGLGMLMARPIPGFPKTRESVGNFRGGSDTIVDGFFQEYGLFSQHKKKIEKWFKFSQLPPQPEDKLIIHVRLDDYLTGDHKDWIVPMDFYHRLIEIDKPTSVCFVTDEPNYPALRQFDAEIVSEDTLHDFAFLASAKRLCIANSTFSWWAGWLGNAERIYYPDMKIDYFNNLWVHNENRYVRINV
;
A
#
# COMPACT_ATOMS: atom_id res chain seq x y z
N MET A 1 -2.99 -8.80 -1.30
CA MET A 1 -4.10 -8.01 -1.89
C MET A 1 -4.15 -8.10 -3.41
N PHE A 2 -3.03 -7.90 -4.12
CA PHE A 2 -2.98 -8.01 -5.60
C PHE A 2 -3.55 -9.29 -6.19
N GLN A 3 -3.05 -10.47 -5.79
CA GLN A 3 -3.54 -11.76 -6.28
C GLN A 3 -5.04 -11.97 -6.03
N TYR A 4 -5.53 -11.61 -4.83
CA TYR A 4 -6.97 -11.64 -4.53
C TYR A 4 -7.76 -10.72 -5.46
N ALA A 5 -7.30 -9.48 -5.64
CA ALA A 5 -7.97 -8.52 -6.52
C ALA A 5 -8.00 -9.02 -7.96
N HIS A 6 -6.89 -9.55 -8.46
CA HIS A 6 -6.80 -10.09 -9.82
C HIS A 6 -7.75 -11.28 -10.01
N GLY A 7 -7.71 -12.27 -9.12
CA GLY A 7 -8.62 -13.42 -9.18
C GLY A 7 -10.10 -13.02 -9.06
N ARG A 8 -10.41 -12.02 -8.22
CA ARG A 8 -11.79 -11.51 -8.10
C ARG A 8 -12.24 -10.75 -9.34
N ILE A 9 -11.37 -9.95 -9.96
CA ILE A 9 -11.67 -9.29 -11.25
C ILE A 9 -12.03 -10.35 -12.29
N MET A 10 -11.18 -11.39 -12.44
CA MET A 10 -11.43 -12.49 -13.37
C MET A 10 -12.80 -13.15 -13.13
N ALA A 11 -13.10 -13.50 -11.88
CA ALA A 11 -14.36 -14.17 -11.53
C ALA A 11 -15.61 -13.27 -11.69
N GLU A 12 -15.48 -11.95 -11.50
CA GLU A 12 -16.60 -11.01 -11.72
C GLU A 12 -16.82 -10.69 -13.21
N GLU A 13 -15.77 -10.70 -14.03
CA GLU A 13 -15.84 -10.26 -15.44
C GLU A 13 -16.07 -11.39 -16.42
N ASP A 14 -15.63 -12.60 -16.09
CA ASP A 14 -16.02 -13.82 -16.78
C ASP A 14 -16.60 -14.83 -15.77
N PRO A 15 -17.90 -14.72 -15.46
CA PRO A 15 -18.57 -15.66 -14.55
C PRO A 15 -18.54 -17.12 -15.00
N GLY A 16 -18.17 -17.39 -16.27
CA GLY A 16 -17.97 -18.73 -16.81
C GLY A 16 -16.66 -19.39 -16.38
N LEU A 17 -15.68 -18.61 -15.91
CA LEU A 17 -14.40 -19.14 -15.38
C LEU A 17 -14.57 -19.98 -14.12
N GLY A 18 -15.61 -19.70 -13.34
CA GLY A 18 -15.92 -20.44 -12.12
C GLY A 18 -16.13 -19.54 -10.91
N MET A 19 -16.23 -20.17 -9.74
CA MET A 19 -16.36 -19.50 -8.45
C MET A 19 -14.98 -19.18 -7.86
N LEU A 20 -14.78 -17.94 -7.41
CA LEU A 20 -13.56 -17.52 -6.71
C LEU A 20 -13.39 -18.31 -5.41
N MET A 21 -12.28 -19.05 -5.30
CA MET A 21 -11.86 -19.74 -4.09
C MET A 21 -10.61 -19.08 -3.53
N ALA A 22 -10.78 -18.19 -2.55
CA ALA A 22 -9.66 -17.49 -1.90
C ALA A 22 -9.88 -17.35 -0.40
N ARG A 23 -8.80 -17.35 0.37
CA ARG A 23 -8.86 -16.97 1.79
C ARG A 23 -9.25 -15.48 1.87
N PRO A 24 -10.26 -15.12 2.67
CA PRO A 24 -10.61 -13.72 2.87
C PRO A 24 -9.43 -12.93 3.44
N ILE A 25 -9.30 -11.67 3.04
CA ILE A 25 -8.27 -10.79 3.58
C ILE A 25 -8.76 -10.26 4.94
N PRO A 26 -7.99 -10.47 6.04
CA PRO A 26 -8.30 -9.88 7.33
C PRO A 26 -8.52 -8.37 7.24
N GLY A 27 -9.48 -7.85 8.00
CA GLY A 27 -9.85 -6.42 7.97
C GLY A 27 -10.80 -6.01 6.84
N PHE A 28 -11.05 -6.85 5.83
CA PHE A 28 -11.91 -6.50 4.68
C PHE A 28 -13.07 -7.48 4.51
N PRO A 29 -14.22 -7.29 5.18
CA PRO A 29 -15.31 -8.27 5.23
C PRO A 29 -15.87 -8.67 3.88
N LYS A 30 -15.91 -7.75 2.90
CA LYS A 30 -16.40 -8.06 1.55
C LYS A 30 -15.54 -9.07 0.81
N THR A 31 -14.32 -9.31 1.26
CA THR A 31 -13.48 -10.35 0.66
C THR A 31 -13.96 -11.77 0.95
N ARG A 32 -14.95 -11.93 1.85
CA ARG A 32 -15.63 -13.20 2.17
C ARG A 32 -16.79 -13.53 1.23
N GLU A 33 -17.25 -12.56 0.44
CA GLU A 33 -18.38 -12.76 -0.47
C GLU A 33 -18.03 -13.81 -1.50
N SER A 34 -18.96 -14.74 -1.76
CA SER A 34 -18.84 -15.67 -2.87
C SER A 34 -19.01 -14.91 -4.18
N VAL A 35 -18.11 -15.16 -5.13
CA VAL A 35 -18.08 -14.51 -6.44
C VAL A 35 -18.02 -15.61 -7.50
N GLY A 36 -18.86 -15.50 -8.53
CA GLY A 36 -19.02 -16.54 -9.55
C GLY A 36 -19.98 -17.65 -9.11
N ASN A 37 -20.68 -18.24 -10.08
CA ASN A 37 -21.75 -19.21 -9.82
C ASN A 37 -21.50 -20.56 -10.50
N PHE A 38 -20.46 -20.65 -11.34
CA PHE A 38 -20.18 -21.84 -12.13
C PHE A 38 -19.18 -22.75 -11.40
N ARG A 39 -19.44 -24.06 -11.43
CA ARG A 39 -18.47 -25.09 -11.03
C ARG A 39 -18.04 -25.81 -12.29
N GLY A 40 -16.82 -25.52 -12.76
CA GLY A 40 -16.19 -26.25 -13.85
C GLY A 40 -15.76 -27.66 -13.43
N GLY A 41 -15.26 -28.44 -14.39
CA GLY A 41 -14.74 -29.79 -14.14
C GLY A 41 -13.33 -29.82 -13.53
N SER A 42 -12.68 -28.67 -13.39
CA SER A 42 -11.30 -28.52 -12.89
C SER A 42 -11.10 -27.17 -12.22
N ASP A 43 -10.12 -27.10 -11.32
CA ASP A 43 -9.71 -25.86 -10.67
C ASP A 43 -8.62 -25.14 -11.47
N THR A 44 -8.75 -23.82 -11.61
CA THR A 44 -7.69 -22.95 -12.16
C THR A 44 -6.99 -22.23 -11.01
N ILE A 45 -5.67 -22.40 -10.89
CA ILE A 45 -4.86 -21.75 -9.87
C ILE A 45 -4.31 -20.43 -10.42
N VAL A 46 -4.67 -19.33 -9.79
CA VAL A 46 -4.10 -18.00 -10.05
C VAL A 46 -3.06 -17.72 -8.97
N ASP A 47 -1.78 -17.79 -9.35
CA ASP A 47 -0.65 -17.58 -8.45
C ASP A 47 0.39 -16.63 -9.05
N GLY A 48 0.84 -15.66 -8.26
CA GLY A 48 1.75 -14.62 -8.70
C GLY A 48 1.62 -13.30 -7.94
N PHE A 49 2.58 -12.40 -8.16
CA PHE A 49 2.62 -11.11 -7.47
C PHE A 49 1.60 -10.09 -8.02
N PHE A 50 1.39 -10.06 -9.34
CA PHE A 50 0.50 -9.13 -10.04
C PHE A 50 0.69 -7.66 -9.62
N GLN A 51 1.94 -7.21 -9.45
CA GLN A 51 2.26 -5.86 -8.95
C GLN A 51 2.36 -4.85 -10.10
N GLU A 52 1.25 -4.66 -10.80
CA GLU A 52 1.18 -3.76 -11.95
C GLU A 52 -0.07 -2.89 -11.85
N TYR A 53 0.12 -1.58 -11.75
CA TYR A 53 -0.97 -0.61 -11.62
C TYR A 53 -1.98 -0.71 -12.76
N GLY A 54 -1.51 -0.95 -13.99
CA GLY A 54 -2.33 -1.08 -15.19
C GLY A 54 -3.44 -2.12 -15.03
N LEU A 55 -3.15 -3.26 -14.39
CA LEU A 55 -4.10 -4.35 -14.17
C LEU A 55 -5.29 -3.96 -13.27
N PHE A 56 -5.17 -2.93 -12.43
CA PHE A 56 -6.17 -2.59 -11.41
C PHE A 56 -6.81 -1.22 -11.61
N SER A 57 -6.13 -0.31 -12.32
CA SER A 57 -6.51 1.09 -12.49
C SER A 57 -7.97 1.29 -12.91
N GLN A 58 -8.45 0.50 -13.88
CA GLN A 58 -9.81 0.56 -14.41
C GLN A 58 -10.86 -0.03 -13.44
N HIS A 59 -10.43 -0.86 -12.48
CA HIS A 59 -11.29 -1.53 -11.51
C HIS A 59 -11.30 -0.85 -10.14
N LYS A 60 -10.67 0.33 -10.00
CA LYS A 60 -10.51 1.05 -8.71
C LYS A 60 -11.81 1.10 -7.89
N LYS A 61 -12.93 1.47 -8.49
CA LYS A 61 -14.24 1.55 -7.79
C LYS A 61 -14.73 0.20 -7.25
N LYS A 62 -14.43 -0.91 -7.92
CA LYS A 62 -14.76 -2.26 -7.44
C LYS A 62 -13.84 -2.61 -6.26
N ILE A 63 -12.55 -2.38 -6.45
CA ILE A 63 -11.50 -2.67 -5.47
C ILE A 63 -11.70 -1.88 -4.16
N GLU A 64 -12.02 -0.59 -4.22
CA GLU A 64 -12.38 0.24 -3.06
C GLU A 64 -13.57 -0.32 -2.27
N LYS A 65 -14.55 -0.94 -2.97
CA LYS A 65 -15.66 -1.60 -2.29
C LYS A 65 -15.19 -2.84 -1.55
N TRP A 66 -14.36 -3.67 -2.18
CA TRP A 66 -13.87 -4.92 -1.59
C TRP A 66 -12.97 -4.67 -0.38
N PHE A 67 -12.09 -3.67 -0.49
CA PHE A 67 -11.13 -3.28 0.54
C PHE A 67 -11.58 -2.04 1.31
N LYS A 68 -12.90 -1.94 1.55
CA LYS A 68 -13.47 -0.83 2.32
C LYS A 68 -13.08 -0.96 3.79
N PHE A 69 -12.40 0.06 4.31
CA PHE A 69 -12.14 0.21 5.74
C PHE A 69 -13.44 0.38 6.53
N SER A 70 -13.59 -0.33 7.65
CA SER A 70 -14.73 -0.15 8.56
C SER A 70 -14.69 1.22 9.24
N GLN A 71 -13.49 1.61 9.68
CA GLN A 71 -13.19 2.88 10.29
C GLN A 71 -11.70 3.16 10.08
N LEU A 72 -11.37 4.43 9.83
CA LEU A 72 -10.00 4.92 9.80
C LEU A 72 -9.81 5.86 10.99
N PRO A 73 -8.68 5.79 11.72
CA PRO A 73 -8.43 6.73 12.81
C PRO A 73 -8.33 8.16 12.24
N PRO A 74 -8.90 9.18 12.91
CA PRO A 74 -8.74 10.56 12.47
C PRO A 74 -7.26 10.95 12.52
N GLN A 75 -6.82 11.74 11.53
CA GLN A 75 -5.46 12.27 11.46
C GLN A 75 -5.50 13.79 11.34
N PRO A 76 -4.56 14.52 11.97
CA PRO A 76 -4.39 15.95 11.73
C PRO A 76 -4.08 16.22 10.25
N GLU A 77 -4.64 17.30 9.69
CA GLU A 77 -4.46 17.63 8.26
C GLU A 77 -3.00 17.89 7.88
N ASP A 78 -2.25 18.54 8.77
CA ASP A 78 -0.85 18.93 8.55
C ASP A 78 0.19 17.96 9.12
N LYS A 79 -0.24 16.74 9.50
CA LYS A 79 0.67 15.67 9.93
C LYS A 79 1.16 14.89 8.72
N LEU A 80 2.48 14.77 8.57
CA LEU A 80 3.10 13.90 7.57
C LEU A 80 3.31 12.51 8.17
N ILE A 81 2.64 11.52 7.60
CA ILE A 81 2.83 10.11 7.94
C ILE A 81 3.76 9.50 6.91
N ILE A 82 4.82 8.83 7.34
CA ILE A 82 5.83 8.22 6.48
C ILE A 82 5.91 6.74 6.80
N HIS A 83 5.77 5.89 5.79
CA HIS A 83 6.10 4.48 5.90
C HIS A 83 7.61 4.29 5.71
N VAL A 84 8.25 3.63 6.67
CA VAL A 84 9.66 3.23 6.59
C VAL A 84 9.73 1.70 6.64
N ARG A 85 10.01 1.07 5.49
CA ARG A 85 10.11 -0.39 5.33
C ARG A 85 11.55 -0.84 5.48
N LEU A 86 11.85 -1.75 6.42
CA LEU A 86 13.22 -2.15 6.76
C LEU A 86 13.40 -3.68 6.86
N ASP A 87 12.65 -4.37 7.72
CA ASP A 87 12.56 -5.82 7.96
C ASP A 87 13.41 -6.72 7.01
N ASP A 88 12.78 -7.28 5.97
CA ASP A 88 13.44 -8.17 5.02
C ASP A 88 14.49 -7.45 4.14
N TYR A 89 14.43 -6.12 4.07
CA TYR A 89 15.42 -5.32 3.34
C TYR A 89 16.73 -5.19 4.10
N LEU A 90 16.73 -5.28 5.44
CA LEU A 90 17.96 -5.21 6.24
C LEU A 90 18.81 -6.48 6.12
N THR A 91 18.17 -7.63 5.91
CA THR A 91 18.82 -8.95 6.01
C THR A 91 18.94 -9.67 4.67
N GLY A 92 18.09 -9.35 3.69
CA GLY A 92 18.06 -10.00 2.38
C GLY A 92 18.87 -9.27 1.29
N ASP A 93 18.54 -9.65 0.04
CA ASP A 93 19.14 -9.10 -1.18
C ASP A 93 18.54 -7.74 -1.59
N HIS A 94 17.53 -7.25 -0.87
CA HIS A 94 16.76 -6.04 -1.17
C HIS A 94 17.24 -4.80 -0.40
N LYS A 95 18.50 -4.76 0.03
CA LYS A 95 19.08 -3.62 0.76
C LYS A 95 19.03 -2.31 -0.03
N ASP A 96 19.13 -2.42 -1.35
CA ASP A 96 19.01 -1.33 -2.31
C ASP A 96 17.58 -0.78 -2.43
N TRP A 97 16.58 -1.44 -1.85
CA TRP A 97 15.19 -0.97 -1.84
C TRP A 97 14.90 -0.05 -0.63
N ILE A 98 15.80 -0.02 0.35
CA ILE A 98 15.71 0.86 1.51
C ILE A 98 15.82 2.32 1.04
N VAL A 99 14.80 3.11 1.36
CA VAL A 99 14.84 4.56 1.13
C VAL A 99 15.81 5.18 2.14
N PRO A 100 16.84 5.91 1.70
CA PRO A 100 17.85 6.49 2.57
C PRO A 100 17.26 7.60 3.44
N MET A 101 17.77 7.77 4.66
CA MET A 101 17.22 8.74 5.62
C MET A 101 17.31 10.19 5.13
N ASP A 102 18.31 10.53 4.33
CA ASP A 102 18.45 11.86 3.71
C ASP A 102 17.29 12.21 2.78
N PHE A 103 16.61 11.22 2.20
CA PHE A 103 15.37 11.46 1.46
C PHE A 103 14.27 11.98 2.39
N TYR A 104 14.11 11.40 3.57
CA TYR A 104 13.08 11.81 4.52
C TYR A 104 13.36 13.21 5.09
N HIS A 105 14.63 13.56 5.36
CA HIS A 105 15.01 14.93 5.72
C HIS A 105 14.57 15.95 4.66
N ARG A 106 14.96 15.70 3.39
CA ARG A 106 14.55 16.56 2.26
C ARG A 106 13.04 16.63 2.11
N LEU A 107 12.34 15.50 2.26
CA LEU A 107 10.89 15.48 2.15
C LEU A 107 10.23 16.34 3.23
N ILE A 108 10.69 16.27 4.48
CA ILE A 108 10.17 17.09 5.57
C ILE A 108 10.38 18.59 5.28
N GLU A 109 11.51 18.97 4.68
CA GLU A 109 11.77 20.36 4.24
C GLU A 109 10.85 20.81 3.09
N ILE A 110 10.50 19.90 2.17
CA ILE A 110 9.61 20.15 1.04
C ILE A 110 8.15 20.27 1.52
N ASP A 111 7.71 19.33 2.34
CA ASP A 111 6.32 19.22 2.81
C ASP A 111 6.00 20.27 3.88
N LYS A 112 6.96 20.57 4.77
CA LYS A 112 6.82 21.47 5.93
C LYS A 112 5.63 21.10 6.82
N PRO A 113 5.57 19.86 7.33
CA PRO A 113 4.47 19.43 8.19
C PRO A 113 4.55 20.08 9.58
N THR A 114 3.43 20.09 10.29
CA THR A 114 3.41 20.49 11.72
C THR A 114 3.96 19.41 12.64
N SER A 115 3.88 18.14 12.22
CA SER A 115 4.41 16.98 12.94
C SER A 115 4.66 15.82 11.97
N VAL A 116 5.61 14.96 12.33
CA VAL A 116 5.98 13.78 11.55
C VAL A 116 5.68 12.52 12.35
N CYS A 117 5.21 11.48 11.67
CA CYS A 117 5.06 10.15 12.24
C CYS A 117 5.59 9.09 11.29
N PHE A 118 6.40 8.18 11.82
CA PHE A 118 6.90 7.02 11.12
C PHE A 118 6.07 5.81 11.47
N VAL A 119 5.58 5.11 10.45
CA VAL A 119 5.04 3.76 10.57
C VAL A 119 6.10 2.82 10.04
N THR A 120 6.53 1.85 10.85
CA THR A 120 7.66 0.99 10.49
C THR A 120 7.56 -0.39 11.11
N ASP A 121 8.10 -1.39 10.42
CA ASP A 121 8.35 -2.73 10.94
C ASP A 121 9.58 -2.81 11.87
N GLU A 122 10.42 -1.77 11.92
CA GLU A 122 11.64 -1.74 12.74
C GLU A 122 11.71 -0.48 13.62
N PRO A 123 10.87 -0.37 14.68
CA PRO A 123 10.72 0.85 15.48
C PRO A 123 11.98 1.25 16.25
N ASN A 124 12.90 0.29 16.47
CA ASN A 124 14.16 0.51 17.17
C ASN A 124 15.33 0.84 16.24
N TYR A 125 15.09 0.99 14.93
CA TYR A 125 16.14 1.27 13.97
C TYR A 125 16.87 2.58 14.33
N PRO A 126 18.19 2.55 14.64
CA PRO A 126 18.88 3.71 15.23
C PRO A 126 18.78 4.99 14.41
N ALA A 127 18.72 4.87 13.09
CA ALA A 127 18.65 6.02 12.21
C ALA A 127 17.32 6.77 12.31
N LEU A 128 16.25 6.20 12.88
CA LEU A 128 15.00 6.94 13.11
C LEU A 128 15.15 8.01 14.21
N ARG A 129 16.12 7.84 15.12
CA ARG A 129 16.36 8.77 16.25
C ARG A 129 16.91 10.12 15.82
N GLN A 130 17.29 10.29 14.55
CA GLN A 130 17.72 11.57 14.01
C GLN A 130 16.54 12.51 13.69
N PHE A 131 15.30 12.01 13.77
CA PHE A 131 14.08 12.77 13.47
C PHE A 131 13.30 13.06 14.75
N ASP A 132 12.71 14.25 14.81
CA ASP A 132 11.65 14.57 15.78
C ASP A 132 10.32 14.04 15.24
N ALA A 133 10.08 12.73 15.42
CA ALA A 133 8.93 12.03 14.88
C ALA A 133 8.35 11.03 15.88
N GLU A 134 7.02 10.92 15.89
CA GLU A 134 6.33 9.80 16.54
C GLU A 134 6.64 8.51 15.78
N ILE A 135 6.81 7.40 16.50
CA ILE A 135 7.02 6.08 15.89
C ILE A 135 5.81 5.19 16.23
N VAL A 136 5.17 4.67 15.20
CA VAL A 136 4.06 3.71 15.24
C VAL A 136 4.56 2.39 14.66
N SER A 137 4.35 1.30 15.39
CA SER A 137 4.68 -0.06 14.98
C SER A 137 3.84 -1.01 15.81
N GLU A 138 2.68 -1.37 15.28
CA GLU A 138 1.68 -2.20 15.97
C GLU A 138 1.45 -3.49 15.16
N ASP A 139 0.20 -3.94 15.03
CA ASP A 139 -0.14 -5.04 14.14
C ASP A 139 -0.36 -4.56 12.70
N THR A 140 -0.24 -5.50 11.75
CA THR A 140 -0.37 -5.22 10.30
C THR A 140 -1.67 -4.51 9.93
N LEU A 141 -2.80 -4.83 10.57
CA LEU A 141 -4.07 -4.20 10.23
C LEU A 141 -4.15 -2.79 10.80
N HIS A 142 -3.66 -2.60 12.04
CA HIS A 142 -3.54 -1.28 12.64
C HIS A 142 -2.67 -0.35 11.80
N ASP A 143 -1.44 -0.78 11.46
CA ASP A 143 -0.48 0.03 10.71
C ASP A 143 -0.99 0.35 9.30
N PHE A 144 -1.66 -0.62 8.66
CA PHE A 144 -2.28 -0.42 7.35
C PHE A 144 -3.39 0.63 7.42
N ALA A 145 -4.25 0.56 8.44
CA ALA A 145 -5.32 1.54 8.66
C ALA A 145 -4.77 2.93 9.03
N PHE A 146 -3.68 2.99 9.79
CA PHE A 146 -3.01 4.24 10.17
C PHE A 146 -2.39 4.93 8.96
N LEU A 147 -1.71 4.19 8.08
CA LEU A 147 -1.20 4.69 6.81
C LEU A 147 -2.34 5.16 5.90
N ALA A 148 -3.40 4.36 5.78
CA ALA A 148 -4.55 4.69 4.92
C ALA A 148 -5.36 5.90 5.41
N SER A 149 -5.24 6.26 6.69
CA SER A 149 -5.94 7.41 7.25
C SER A 149 -5.21 8.74 7.08
N ALA A 150 -3.93 8.70 6.68
CA ALA A 150 -3.09 9.88 6.47
C ALA A 150 -3.71 10.86 5.46
N LYS A 151 -3.57 12.16 5.74
CA LYS A 151 -3.87 13.25 4.78
C LYS A 151 -2.67 13.56 3.89
N ARG A 152 -1.49 13.54 4.49
CA ARG A 152 -0.19 13.69 3.83
C ARG A 152 0.61 12.42 4.12
N LEU A 153 0.87 11.65 3.08
CA LEU A 153 1.48 10.32 3.19
C LEU A 153 2.76 10.24 2.38
N CYS A 154 3.84 9.73 2.95
CA CYS A 154 4.95 9.21 2.18
C CYS A 154 4.92 7.68 2.23
N ILE A 155 4.83 7.06 1.07
CA ILE A 155 4.90 5.59 0.99
C ILE A 155 6.37 5.15 0.87
N ALA A 156 6.67 3.92 1.28
CA ALA A 156 7.94 3.28 0.99
C ALA A 156 7.88 2.59 -0.39
N ASN A 157 9.02 2.06 -0.85
CA ASN A 157 9.07 1.07 -1.94
C ASN A 157 8.45 -0.26 -1.47
N SER A 158 7.16 -0.26 -1.19
CA SER A 158 6.46 -1.38 -0.57
C SER A 158 5.04 -1.43 -1.07
N THR A 159 4.60 -2.63 -1.46
CA THR A 159 3.20 -2.87 -1.81
C THR A 159 2.24 -2.59 -0.66
N PHE A 160 2.71 -2.70 0.58
CA PHE A 160 1.91 -2.45 1.78
C PHE A 160 1.45 -0.99 1.84
N SER A 161 2.39 -0.05 1.87
CA SER A 161 2.07 1.38 1.84
C SER A 161 1.46 1.83 0.52
N TRP A 162 1.77 1.16 -0.59
CA TRP A 162 1.12 1.44 -1.87
C TRP A 162 -0.39 1.20 -1.81
N TRP A 163 -0.81 0.05 -1.29
CA TRP A 163 -2.24 -0.26 -1.12
C TRP A 163 -2.91 0.70 -0.13
N ALA A 164 -2.24 1.03 0.97
CA ALA A 164 -2.76 1.98 1.96
C ALA A 164 -2.96 3.37 1.34
N GLY A 165 -1.99 3.88 0.56
CA GLY A 165 -2.10 5.16 -0.12
C GLY A 165 -3.14 5.17 -1.24
N TRP A 166 -3.21 4.10 -2.05
CA TRP A 166 -4.13 4.04 -3.18
C TRP A 166 -5.60 3.96 -2.77
N LEU A 167 -5.89 3.24 -1.69
CA LEU A 167 -7.24 3.07 -1.14
C LEU A 167 -7.59 4.07 -0.02
N GLY A 168 -6.59 4.79 0.49
CA GLY A 168 -6.73 5.67 1.65
C GLY A 168 -7.17 7.10 1.33
N ASN A 169 -7.22 7.90 2.40
CA ASN A 169 -7.73 9.26 2.43
C ASN A 169 -6.71 10.34 2.05
N ALA A 170 -5.49 9.94 1.69
CA ALA A 170 -4.42 10.88 1.42
C ALA A 170 -4.78 11.82 0.26
N GLU A 171 -4.63 13.12 0.55
CA GLU A 171 -4.79 14.23 -0.38
C GLU A 171 -3.46 14.52 -1.10
N ARG A 172 -2.35 14.17 -0.44
CA ARG A 172 -1.02 14.16 -1.02
C ARG A 172 -0.26 12.89 -0.64
N ILE A 173 0.31 12.24 -1.65
CA ILE A 173 1.09 11.01 -1.53
C ILE A 173 2.46 11.23 -2.18
N TYR A 174 3.51 11.17 -1.37
CA TYR A 174 4.90 11.21 -1.81
C TYR A 174 5.39 9.80 -2.12
N TYR A 175 5.92 9.64 -3.34
CA TYR A 175 6.45 8.40 -3.86
C TYR A 175 7.97 8.53 -4.04
N PRO A 176 8.81 7.77 -3.31
CA PRO A 176 10.26 7.73 -3.51
C PRO A 176 10.58 7.07 -4.86
N ASP A 177 11.11 7.84 -5.82
CA ASP A 177 11.53 7.33 -7.11
C ASP A 177 12.99 6.88 -7.07
N MET A 178 13.20 5.61 -6.71
CA MET A 178 14.53 4.97 -6.64
C MET A 178 15.11 4.59 -8.01
N LYS A 179 14.38 4.80 -9.12
CA LYS A 179 14.74 4.27 -10.46
C LYS A 179 14.89 2.74 -10.51
N ILE A 180 14.12 2.02 -9.69
CA ILE A 180 14.06 0.55 -9.70
C ILE A 180 12.86 0.13 -10.55
N ASP A 181 13.12 -0.63 -11.62
CA ASP A 181 12.10 -1.05 -12.59
C ASP A 181 10.93 -1.81 -11.97
N TYR A 182 11.21 -2.62 -10.94
CA TYR A 182 10.18 -3.34 -10.20
C TYR A 182 9.06 -2.42 -9.68
N PHE A 183 9.43 -1.29 -9.09
CA PHE A 183 8.48 -0.34 -8.49
C PHE A 183 7.86 0.60 -9.53
N ASN A 184 8.49 0.78 -10.69
CA ASN A 184 7.91 1.59 -11.78
C ASN A 184 6.55 1.07 -12.25
N ASN A 185 6.32 -0.25 -12.20
CA ASN A 185 5.04 -0.86 -12.54
C ASN A 185 3.89 -0.45 -11.61
N LEU A 186 4.20 0.04 -10.41
CA LEU A 186 3.22 0.48 -9.41
C LEU A 186 2.93 1.99 -9.49
N TRP A 187 3.42 2.69 -10.51
CA TRP A 187 3.17 4.12 -10.64
C TRP A 187 1.70 4.45 -10.93
N VAL A 188 1.08 5.22 -10.02
CA VAL A 188 -0.27 5.75 -10.21
C VAL A 188 -0.21 7.06 -10.98
N HIS A 189 -0.28 6.96 -12.32
CA HIS A 189 -0.04 8.11 -13.22
C HIS A 189 -1.28 8.96 -13.53
N ASN A 190 -2.48 8.57 -13.09
CA ASN A 190 -3.74 9.24 -13.41
C ASN A 190 -4.38 9.94 -12.19
N GLU A 191 -3.66 10.09 -11.09
CA GLU A 191 -4.13 10.76 -9.87
C GLU A 191 -3.18 11.89 -9.46
N ASN A 192 -3.67 13.13 -9.46
CA ASN A 192 -2.87 14.33 -9.17
C ASN A 192 -2.30 14.38 -7.73
N ARG A 193 -2.82 13.54 -6.82
CA ARG A 193 -2.33 13.46 -5.44
C ARG A 193 -0.96 12.78 -5.31
N TYR A 194 -0.49 12.07 -6.33
CA TYR A 194 0.81 11.40 -6.31
C TYR A 194 1.93 12.33 -6.79
N VAL A 195 2.97 12.48 -5.96
CA VAL A 195 4.15 13.29 -6.24
C VAL A 195 5.38 12.39 -6.16
N ARG A 196 6.06 12.18 -7.29
CA ARG A 196 7.36 11.49 -7.32
C ARG A 196 8.47 12.43 -6.87
N ILE A 197 9.30 11.94 -5.96
CA ILE A 197 10.51 12.63 -5.52
C ILE A 197 11.69 11.69 -5.76
N ASN A 198 12.69 12.17 -6.51
CA ASN A 198 13.89 11.37 -6.77
C ASN A 198 14.65 11.14 -5.47
N VAL A 199 15.01 9.88 -5.23
CA VAL A 199 15.86 9.47 -4.13
C VAL A 199 17.32 9.81 -4.44
#